data_AF-A0A2X3M5S8-F1
#
_entry.id   AF-A0A2X3M5S8-F1
#
_cell.length_a   1.000
_cell.length_b   1.000
_cell.length_c   1.000
_cell.angle_alpha   90.00
_cell.angle_beta   90.00
_cell.angle_gamma   90.00
#
_symmetry.space_group_name_H-M   'P 1'
#
loop_
_entity.id
_entity.type
_entity.pdbx_description
1 polymer ?
#
loop_
_entity_poly.entity_id
_entity_poly.type
_entity_poly.pdbx_seq_one_letter_code
_entity_poly.pdbx_strand_id
1 'polypeptide(L)'
;MDIEPDQQNSLGSYSLKNGEKLAGRSVLGNFVLGTRVPDLSGKFQLSITSLTRKQFLSFLPSGENFLPLTMFVSFILRDQLAWDLHLGLAPEQVGAMRLGDNKSALLGWTSFLGTPEERPSVTIRVRS
;
A
#
# COMPACT_ATOMS: atom_id res chain seq x y z
N MET A 1 0.11 15.47 10.60
CA MET A 1 0.47 15.54 9.17
C MET A 1 0.12 16.93 8.73
N ASP A 2 1.11 17.72 8.31
CA ASP A 2 0.90 19.10 7.89
C ASP A 2 0.61 19.13 6.39
N ILE A 3 -0.50 19.76 6.02
CA ILE A 3 -0.89 19.98 4.62
C ILE A 3 -0.02 21.12 4.10
N GLU A 4 0.64 20.94 2.95
CA GLU A 4 1.44 22.00 2.32
C GLU A 4 0.60 23.28 2.13
N PRO A 5 1.16 24.49 2.35
CA PRO A 5 0.39 25.73 2.34
C PRO A 5 -0.34 26.01 1.01
N ASP A 6 0.16 25.47 -0.11
CA ASP A 6 -0.46 25.57 -1.43
C ASP A 6 -1.71 24.68 -1.59
N GLN A 7 -1.88 23.67 -0.73
CA GLN A 7 -3.03 22.76 -0.68
C GLN A 7 -4.07 23.18 0.37
N GLN A 8 -3.82 24.26 1.13
CA GLN A 8 -4.72 24.76 2.16
C GLN A 8 -5.76 25.72 1.58
N ASN A 9 -7.03 25.35 1.64
CA ASN A 9 -8.13 26.24 1.28
C ASN A 9 -8.69 26.95 2.52
N SER A 10 -9.25 28.14 2.32
CA SER A 10 -9.95 28.92 3.35
C SER A 10 -11.33 29.34 2.85
N LEU A 11 -12.38 29.12 3.66
CA LEU A 11 -13.75 29.41 3.29
C LEU A 11 -14.27 30.50 4.22
N GLY A 12 -14.40 31.70 3.67
CA GLY A 12 -15.01 32.84 4.32
C GLY A 12 -16.50 32.93 4.02
N SER A 13 -17.27 33.42 4.98
CA SER A 13 -18.59 33.98 4.70
C SER A 13 -18.43 35.46 4.37
N TYR A 14 -19.30 36.03 3.53
CA TYR A 14 -19.46 37.48 3.43
C TYR A 14 -20.90 37.80 3.81
N SER A 15 -21.10 38.94 4.46
CA SER A 15 -22.44 39.41 4.81
C SER A 15 -22.66 40.80 4.22
N LEU A 16 -23.84 41.01 3.64
CA LEU A 16 -24.23 42.31 3.12
C LEU A 16 -24.96 43.07 4.23
N LYS A 17 -24.46 44.26 4.59
CA LYS A 17 -25.23 45.25 5.37
C LYS A 17 -25.29 46.54 4.57
N ASN A 18 -26.49 47.10 4.43
CA ASN A 18 -26.74 48.38 3.75
C ASN A 18 -26.14 48.48 2.33
N GLY A 19 -26.12 47.39 1.56
CA GLY A 19 -25.57 47.38 0.20
C GLY A 19 -24.03 47.30 0.12
N GLU A 20 -23.33 47.37 1.25
CA GLU A 20 -21.87 47.23 1.31
C GLU A 20 -21.48 45.79 1.67
N LYS A 21 -20.49 45.25 0.96
CA LYS A 21 -19.86 43.96 1.27
C LYS A 21 -18.98 44.12 2.51
N LEU A 22 -19.44 43.62 3.66
CA LEU A 22 -18.56 43.44 4.81
C LEU A 22 -17.75 42.15 4.60
N ALA A 23 -16.42 42.29 4.55
CA ALA A 23 -15.51 41.16 4.54
C ALA A 23 -15.76 40.32 5.81
N GLY A 24 -16.37 39.15 5.64
CA GLY A 24 -16.62 38.26 6.77
C GLY A 24 -15.37 37.48 7.13
N ARG A 25 -15.37 36.95 8.35
CA ARG A 25 -14.27 36.15 8.89
C ARG A 25 -14.25 34.78 8.20
N SER A 26 -13.05 34.20 8.06
CA SER A 26 -12.90 32.80 7.67
C SER A 26 -13.65 31.93 8.68
N VAL A 27 -14.62 31.14 8.21
CA VAL A 27 -15.45 30.27 9.07
C VAL A 27 -14.85 28.87 9.16
N LEU A 28 -14.08 28.48 8.15
CA LEU A 28 -13.32 27.23 8.10
C LEU A 28 -11.90 27.53 7.58
N GLY A 29 -10.93 27.42 8.47
CA GLY A 29 -9.50 27.51 8.14
C GLY A 29 -8.94 26.14 7.77
N ASN A 30 -8.08 26.11 6.76
CA ASN A 30 -7.25 24.96 6.34
C ASN A 30 -8.03 23.66 6.10
N PHE A 31 -8.82 23.64 5.02
CA PHE A 31 -9.44 22.41 4.54
C PHE A 31 -8.95 22.03 3.14
N VAL A 32 -9.09 20.75 2.81
CA VAL A 32 -8.83 20.21 1.46
C VAL A 32 -10.17 19.94 0.81
N LEU A 33 -10.37 20.43 -0.41
CA LEU A 33 -11.58 20.18 -1.20
C LEU A 33 -11.32 19.00 -2.15
N GLY A 34 -12.12 17.95 -2.09
CA GLY A 34 -11.94 16.76 -2.94
C GLY A 34 -12.53 15.49 -2.32
N THR A 35 -12.56 14.39 -3.08
CA THR A 35 -13.09 13.09 -2.61
C THR A 35 -12.02 12.18 -2.01
N ARG A 36 -10.73 12.53 -2.14
CA ARG A 36 -9.59 11.75 -1.64
C ARG A 36 -8.46 12.69 -1.21
N VAL A 37 -7.79 12.34 -0.12
CA VAL A 37 -6.57 13.00 0.37
C VAL A 37 -5.47 11.94 0.38
N PRO A 38 -4.31 12.18 -0.25
CA PRO A 38 -3.19 11.27 -0.17
C PRO A 38 -2.65 11.23 1.26
N ASP A 39 -2.42 10.02 1.76
CA ASP A 39 -1.83 9.77 3.07
C ASP A 39 -0.48 9.06 2.89
N LEU A 40 0.57 9.62 3.48
CA LEU A 40 1.94 9.08 3.48
C LEU A 40 2.32 8.41 4.81
N SER A 41 1.43 8.45 5.82
CA SER A 41 1.75 8.03 7.19
C SER A 41 0.98 6.80 7.65
N GLY A 42 -0.18 6.51 7.07
CA GLY A 42 -1.05 5.41 7.53
C GLY A 42 -0.71 4.04 6.96
N LYS A 43 0.26 3.93 6.04
CA LYS A 43 0.61 2.66 5.39
C LYS A 43 2.09 2.50 5.07
N PHE A 44 2.62 1.30 5.31
CA PHE A 44 3.98 0.94 4.88
C PHE A 44 4.02 -0.39 4.09
N GLN A 45 5.14 -0.66 3.41
CA GLN A 45 5.36 -1.92 2.71
C GLN A 45 6.60 -2.64 3.26
N LEU A 46 6.43 -3.90 3.69
CA LEU A 46 7.53 -4.78 4.04
C LEU A 46 8.00 -5.51 2.78
N SER A 47 9.24 -5.27 2.33
CA SER A 47 9.76 -5.88 1.10
C SER A 47 10.84 -6.91 1.41
N ILE A 48 10.63 -8.15 0.97
CA ILE A 48 11.60 -9.25 1.06
C ILE A 48 11.95 -9.68 -0.36
N THR A 49 13.18 -9.40 -0.78
CA THR A 49 13.65 -9.63 -2.16
C THR A 49 14.65 -10.78 -2.23
N SER A 50 14.97 -11.21 -3.46
CA SER A 50 15.96 -12.26 -3.73
C SER A 50 15.64 -13.60 -3.07
N LEU A 51 14.35 -13.93 -2.95
CA LEU A 51 13.91 -15.17 -2.35
C LEU A 51 14.17 -16.36 -3.27
N THR A 52 14.60 -17.47 -2.68
CA THR A 52 14.51 -18.77 -3.36
C THR A 52 13.05 -19.13 -3.59
N ARG A 53 12.77 -19.97 -4.58
CA ARG A 53 11.39 -20.41 -4.85
C ARG A 53 10.71 -21.05 -3.65
N LYS A 54 11.45 -21.81 -2.84
CA LYS A 54 10.93 -22.42 -1.60
C LYS A 54 10.53 -21.37 -0.56
N GLN A 55 11.36 -20.36 -0.35
CA GLN A 55 11.07 -19.25 0.58
C GLN A 55 9.92 -18.39 0.08
N PHE A 56 9.90 -18.07 -1.22
CA PHE A 56 8.81 -17.31 -1.83
C PHE A 56 7.46 -18.00 -1.58
N LEU A 57 7.37 -19.30 -1.85
CA LEU A 57 6.16 -20.10 -1.61
C LEU A 57 5.80 -20.20 -0.11
N SER A 58 6.78 -20.22 0.79
CA SER A 58 6.49 -20.31 2.23
C SER A 58 5.95 -19.00 2.82
N PHE A 59 6.24 -17.86 2.18
CA PHE A 59 5.69 -16.54 2.56
C PHE A 59 4.37 -16.19 1.86
N LEU A 60 3.86 -17.04 0.97
CA LEU A 60 2.51 -16.88 0.43
C LEU A 60 1.44 -17.17 1.50
N PRO A 61 0.18 -16.70 1.33
CA PRO A 61 -0.88 -16.93 2.32
C PRO A 61 -1.18 -18.41 2.61
N SER A 62 -0.86 -19.30 1.67
CA SER A 62 -0.95 -20.76 1.80
C SER A 62 0.32 -21.41 2.39
N GLY A 63 1.36 -20.63 2.66
CA GLY A 63 2.67 -21.08 3.12
C GLY A 63 2.83 -21.01 4.63
N GLU A 64 3.75 -21.81 5.16
CA GLU A 64 3.96 -21.97 6.61
C GLU A 64 4.50 -20.72 7.31
N ASN A 65 5.22 -19.84 6.60
CA ASN A 65 5.89 -18.67 7.18
C ASN A 65 5.02 -17.41 7.15
N PHE A 66 3.90 -17.40 6.42
CA PHE A 66 3.06 -16.21 6.30
C PHE A 66 2.43 -15.79 7.63
N LEU A 67 1.86 -16.75 8.36
CA LEU A 67 1.25 -16.47 9.66
C LEU A 67 2.28 -16.06 10.73
N PRO A 68 3.41 -16.78 10.90
CA PRO A 68 4.50 -16.34 11.79
C PRO A 68 5.00 -14.94 11.48
N LEU A 69 5.23 -14.61 10.20
CA LEU A 69 5.66 -13.27 9.79
C LEU A 69 4.62 -12.20 10.15
N THR A 70 3.35 -12.46 9.86
CA THR A 70 2.26 -11.53 10.17
C THR A 70 2.13 -11.28 11.67
N MET A 71 2.25 -12.32 12.50
CA MET A 71 2.24 -12.20 13.95
C MET A 71 3.45 -11.41 14.46
N PHE A 72 4.64 -11.69 13.91
CA PHE A 72 5.86 -10.99 14.28
C PHE A 72 5.80 -9.49 13.98
N VAL A 73 5.35 -9.14 12.77
CA VAL A 73 5.15 -7.73 12.38
C VAL A 73 4.12 -7.08 13.29
N SER A 74 2.99 -7.74 13.56
CA SER A 74 1.96 -7.24 14.46
C SER A 74 2.45 -7.06 15.90
N PHE A 75 3.41 -7.87 16.34
CA PHE A 75 4.01 -7.76 17.67
C PHE A 75 4.98 -6.58 17.79
N ILE A 76 5.77 -6.30 16.74
CA ILE A 76 6.75 -5.20 16.76
C ILE A 76 6.08 -3.84 16.59
N LEU A 77 5.04 -3.77 15.77
CA LEU A 77 4.34 -2.53 15.49
C LEU A 77 3.58 -2.06 16.74
N ARG A 78 4.01 -0.91 17.29
CA ARG A 78 3.30 -0.23 18.39
C ARG A 78 1.99 0.41 17.91
N ASP A 79 2.00 0.94 16.69
CA ASP A 79 0.81 1.49 16.03
C ASP A 79 0.31 0.55 14.93
N GLN A 80 -1.02 0.41 14.86
CA GLN A 80 -1.70 -0.49 13.94
C GLN A 80 -1.77 0.06 12.51
N LEU A 81 -0.63 0.43 11.94
CA LEU A 81 -0.52 0.91 10.57
C LEU A 81 -1.00 -0.17 9.58
N ALA A 82 -1.65 0.27 8.50
CA ALA A 82 -1.91 -0.60 7.37
C ALA A 82 -0.57 -1.03 6.77
N TRP A 83 -0.49 -2.25 6.23
CA TRP A 83 0.73 -2.70 5.58
C TRP A 83 0.52 -3.77 4.53
N ASP A 84 1.40 -3.72 3.54
CA ASP A 84 1.51 -4.71 2.47
C ASP A 84 2.83 -5.48 2.57
N LEU A 85 2.82 -6.75 2.17
CA LEU A 85 3.99 -7.60 2.05
C LEU A 85 4.38 -7.72 0.57
N HIS A 86 5.57 -7.25 0.21
CA HIS A 86 6.16 -7.40 -1.11
C HIS A 86 7.19 -8.53 -1.09
N LEU A 87 7.02 -9.50 -1.98
CA LEU A 87 7.90 -10.66 -2.13
C LEU A 87 8.52 -10.63 -3.53
N GLY A 88 9.84 -10.53 -3.59
CA GLY A 88 10.61 -10.60 -4.83
C GLY A 88 11.34 -11.94 -4.96
N LEU A 89 11.17 -12.62 -6.10
CA LEU A 89 11.88 -13.84 -6.43
C LEU A 89 13.26 -13.51 -7.01
N ALA A 90 14.27 -14.31 -6.70
CA ALA A 90 15.59 -14.18 -7.32
C ALA A 90 15.54 -14.48 -8.84
N PRO A 91 16.27 -13.72 -9.69
CA PRO A 91 16.30 -13.91 -11.14
C PRO A 91 16.66 -15.34 -11.57
N GLU A 92 17.56 -16.00 -10.83
CA GLU A 92 18.05 -17.34 -11.12
C GLU A 92 17.04 -18.44 -10.77
N GLN A 93 15.97 -18.08 -10.06
CA GLN A 93 14.95 -19.01 -9.56
C GLN A 93 13.66 -18.98 -10.38
N VAL A 94 13.65 -18.17 -11.44
CA VAL A 94 12.51 -18.05 -12.35
C VAL A 94 12.44 -19.28 -13.26
N GLY A 95 11.84 -20.35 -12.73
CA GLY A 95 11.52 -21.53 -13.54
C GLY A 95 10.28 -21.28 -14.40
N ALA A 96 10.29 -21.76 -15.64
CA ALA A 96 9.12 -21.72 -16.51
C ALA A 96 7.90 -22.33 -15.82
N MET A 97 6.77 -21.61 -15.83
CA MET A 97 5.50 -22.07 -15.29
C MET A 97 5.05 -23.33 -16.05
N ARG A 98 4.66 -24.38 -15.32
CA ARG A 98 4.15 -25.61 -15.92
C ARG A 98 2.72 -25.85 -15.47
N LEU A 99 1.79 -25.76 -16.42
CA LEU A 99 0.37 -26.00 -16.20
C LEU A 99 0.18 -27.40 -15.58
N GLY A 100 -0.59 -27.49 -14.48
CA GLY A 100 -0.85 -28.76 -13.77
C GLY A 100 0.06 -29.04 -12.57
N ASP A 101 1.06 -28.21 -12.29
CA ASP A 101 1.78 -28.25 -11.01
C ASP A 101 1.10 -27.29 -10.01
N ASN A 102 0.46 -27.87 -8.98
CA ASN A 102 -0.23 -27.15 -7.90
C ASN A 102 0.67 -26.16 -7.14
N LYS A 103 2.00 -26.25 -7.29
CA LYS A 103 2.98 -25.31 -6.70
C LYS A 103 3.45 -24.21 -7.65
N SER A 104 3.16 -24.31 -8.95
CA SER A 104 3.61 -23.36 -9.98
C SER A 104 2.50 -22.52 -10.61
N ALA A 105 1.24 -22.87 -10.37
CA ALA A 105 0.09 -22.27 -11.05
C ALA A 105 -0.92 -21.66 -10.07
N LEU A 106 -0.46 -20.89 -9.09
CA LEU A 106 -1.35 -20.07 -8.26
C LEU A 106 -1.58 -18.73 -8.98
N LEU A 107 -2.80 -18.52 -9.45
CA LEU A 107 -3.20 -17.34 -10.21
C LEU A 107 -2.99 -16.07 -9.36
N GLY A 108 -2.22 -15.10 -9.87
CA GLY A 108 -1.86 -13.86 -9.16
C GLY A 108 -0.67 -13.97 -8.19
N TRP A 109 -0.09 -15.16 -8.04
CA TRP A 109 0.97 -15.44 -7.04
C TRP A 109 2.24 -16.03 -7.65
N THR A 110 2.09 -16.99 -8.56
CA THR A 110 3.20 -17.69 -9.22
C THR A 110 3.00 -17.86 -10.72
N SER A 111 1.91 -17.33 -11.26
CA SER A 111 1.58 -17.40 -12.69
C SER A 111 2.35 -16.35 -13.49
N PHE A 112 3.64 -16.58 -13.72
CA PHE A 112 4.45 -15.75 -14.63
C PHE A 112 4.26 -16.26 -16.06
N LEU A 113 3.39 -15.58 -16.83
CA LEU A 113 3.12 -15.89 -18.23
C LEU A 113 4.09 -15.12 -19.15
N GLY A 114 4.66 -15.81 -20.15
CA GLY A 114 5.56 -15.21 -21.15
C GLY A 114 7.03 -15.26 -20.75
N THR A 115 7.85 -14.36 -21.31
CA THR A 115 9.21 -14.09 -20.82
C THR A 115 9.09 -13.39 -19.47
N PRO A 116 9.54 -14.00 -18.36
CA PRO A 116 9.43 -13.37 -17.06
C PRO A 116 10.25 -12.08 -17.03
N GLU A 117 9.72 -11.07 -16.33
CA GLU A 117 10.54 -9.92 -15.94
C GLU A 117 11.80 -10.41 -15.21
N GLU A 118 12.91 -9.68 -15.33
CA GLU A 118 14.18 -10.05 -14.71
C GLU A 118 14.05 -10.31 -13.18
N ARG A 119 13.03 -9.74 -12.53
CA ARG A 119 12.78 -9.84 -11.10
C ARG A 119 11.28 -9.95 -10.80
N PRO A 120 10.68 -11.15 -10.90
CA PRO A 120 9.26 -11.31 -10.63
C PRO A 120 8.96 -11.03 -9.16
N SER A 121 7.86 -10.31 -8.91
CA SER A 121 7.43 -9.99 -7.55
C SER A 121 5.93 -9.97 -7.39
N VAL A 122 5.47 -10.11 -6.15
CA VAL A 122 4.05 -10.08 -5.77
C VAL A 122 3.87 -9.24 -4.51
N THR A 123 2.81 -8.44 -4.48
CA THR A 123 2.39 -7.66 -3.31
C THR A 123 1.11 -8.23 -2.70
N ILE A 124 1.14 -8.49 -1.40
CA ILE A 124 0.03 -9.00 -0.60
C ILE A 124 -0.47 -7.88 0.29
N ARG A 125 -1.77 -7.59 0.25
CA ARG A 125 -2.38 -6.74 1.25
C ARG A 125 -2.63 -7.54 2.51
N VAL A 126 -1.92 -7.22 3.59
CA VAL A 126 -2.05 -7.96 4.87
C VAL A 126 -3.00 -7.23 5.80
N ARG A 127 -2.91 -5.90 5.87
CA ARG A 127 -3.75 -5.07 6.72
C ARG A 127 -4.08 -3.74 6.05
N SER A 128 -5.34 -3.32 6.10
CA SER A 128 -5.88 -2.09 5.51
C SER A 128 -6.67 -1.27 6.50
#